data_AF-A0A8X8D814-F1
#
_entry.id   AF-A0A8X8D814-F1
#
_cell.length_a   1.000
_cell.length_b   1.000
_cell.length_c   1.000
_cell.angle_alpha   90.00
_cell.angle_beta   90.00
_cell.angle_gamma   90.00
#
_symmetry.space_group_name_H-M   'P 1'
#
loop_
_entity.id
_entity.type
_entity.pdbx_description
1 polymer ?
#
loop_
_entity_poly.entity_id
_entity_poly.type
_entity_poly.pdbx_seq_one_letter_code
_entity_poly.pdbx_strand_id
1 'polypeptide(L)'
;MKRSSCYNGYSLFLTMLMLCVVARSQLTTDFYSTTCPNLLQIVRREVQKAIKFETRMAASLIRLHFHDCFVDSGGKSWRVLLGRRDGLVANQTGANAKLPSPFEDVDTIINKFAAVGLNIIDVVALSGNTSHIHGRRHDALWSTLIRNAPAIACHPCLCILIRNCEFHK
;
A
#
# COMPACT_ATOMS: atom_id res chain seq x y z
N MET A 1 -45.63 -16.09 47.64
CA MET A 1 -44.65 -16.12 46.52
C MET A 1 -44.91 -14.94 45.59
N LYS A 2 -44.09 -13.89 45.59
CA LYS A 2 -44.07 -12.85 44.53
C LYS A 2 -42.60 -12.61 44.15
N ARG A 3 -42.18 -13.23 43.05
CA ARG A 3 -40.95 -12.93 42.31
C ARG A 3 -41.15 -11.57 41.64
N SER A 4 -40.26 -10.60 41.85
CA SER A 4 -39.93 -9.52 40.88
C SER A 4 -39.02 -8.47 41.55
N SER A 5 -37.69 -8.53 41.35
CA SER A 5 -36.81 -7.34 41.44
C SER A 5 -35.32 -7.51 41.12
N CYS A 6 -34.83 -8.62 40.56
CA CYS A 6 -33.40 -8.73 40.18
C CYS A 6 -33.13 -8.80 38.67
N TYR A 7 -34.18 -8.96 37.84
CA TYR A 7 -34.06 -9.20 36.40
C TYR A 7 -34.08 -7.92 35.54
N ASN A 8 -34.20 -6.73 36.17
CA ASN A 8 -34.43 -5.48 35.43
C ASN A 8 -33.13 -4.71 35.12
N GLY A 9 -32.11 -4.77 35.99
CA GLY A 9 -30.82 -4.09 35.77
C GLY A 9 -29.90 -4.80 34.78
N TYR A 10 -29.78 -6.13 34.88
CA TYR A 10 -28.98 -6.93 33.94
C TYR A 10 -29.57 -6.92 32.52
N SER A 11 -30.90 -6.89 32.40
CA SER A 11 -31.59 -6.81 31.11
C SER A 11 -31.28 -5.48 30.40
N LEU A 12 -31.30 -4.35 31.12
CA LEU A 12 -30.95 -3.03 30.57
C LEU A 12 -29.46 -2.90 30.18
N PHE A 13 -28.56 -3.56 30.90
CA PHE A 13 -27.13 -3.55 30.58
C PHE A 13 -26.80 -4.45 29.37
N LEU A 14 -27.46 -5.61 29.26
CA LEU A 14 -27.37 -6.52 28.12
C LEU A 14 -27.97 -5.92 26.84
N THR A 15 -29.03 -5.11 26.93
CA THR A 15 -29.61 -4.42 25.77
C THR A 15 -28.77 -3.24 25.30
N MET A 16 -28.13 -2.48 26.21
CA MET A 16 -27.13 -1.45 25.84
C MET A 16 -25.88 -2.05 25.19
N LEU A 17 -25.39 -3.19 25.69
CA LEU A 17 -24.25 -3.91 25.10
C LEU A 17 -24.58 -4.44 23.69
N MET A 18 -25.83 -4.87 23.46
CA MET A 18 -26.30 -5.29 22.13
C MET A 18 -26.55 -4.10 21.17
N LEU A 19 -26.90 -2.91 21.67
CA LEU A 19 -27.00 -1.70 20.84
C LEU A 19 -25.64 -1.25 20.29
N CYS A 20 -24.56 -1.41 21.07
CA CYS A 20 -23.21 -1.05 20.64
C CYS A 20 -22.69 -1.94 19.49
N VAL A 21 -23.15 -3.18 19.37
CA VAL A 21 -22.74 -4.11 18.29
C VAL A 21 -23.45 -3.82 16.96
N VAL A 22 -24.58 -3.11 16.98
CA VAL A 22 -25.39 -2.80 15.79
C VAL A 22 -25.09 -1.40 15.22
N ALA A 23 -24.20 -0.62 15.84
CA ALA A 23 -23.68 0.63 15.28
C ALA A 23 -22.81 0.35 14.05
N ARG A 24 -23.45 0.01 12.93
CA ARG A 24 -22.80 -0.07 11.62
C ARG A 24 -22.56 1.35 11.14
N SER A 25 -21.29 1.73 10.94
CA SER A 25 -20.94 2.88 10.11
C SER A 25 -21.21 2.54 8.64
N GLN A 26 -22.49 2.37 8.28
CA GLN A 26 -22.90 1.98 6.93
C GLN A 26 -22.94 3.25 6.07
N LEU A 27 -21.95 3.40 5.19
CA LEU A 27 -21.92 4.50 4.23
C LEU A 27 -23.09 4.32 3.25
N THR A 28 -24.03 5.27 3.23
CA THR A 28 -25.18 5.24 2.31
C THR A 28 -24.96 6.25 1.17
N THR A 29 -25.41 5.90 -0.03
CA THR A 29 -25.29 6.78 -1.21
C THR A 29 -26.16 8.03 -1.11
N ASP A 30 -27.20 7.96 -0.28
CA ASP A 30 -28.26 8.97 -0.21
C ASP A 30 -28.07 9.93 0.98
N PHE A 31 -26.94 9.86 1.68
CA PHE A 31 -26.65 10.68 2.86
C PHE A 31 -26.81 12.19 2.59
N TYR A 32 -26.46 12.65 1.39
CA TYR A 32 -26.57 14.05 0.98
C TYR A 32 -27.84 14.38 0.18
N SER A 33 -28.76 13.42 -0.01
CA SER A 33 -29.96 13.60 -0.85
C SER A 33 -30.88 14.71 -0.33
N THR A 34 -31.01 14.86 0.99
CA THR A 34 -31.85 15.86 1.64
C THR A 34 -31.16 17.20 1.81
N THR A 35 -29.85 17.20 2.09
CA THR A 35 -29.09 18.44 2.35
C THR A 35 -28.59 19.11 1.07
N CYS A 36 -28.11 18.31 0.10
CA CYS A 36 -27.45 18.78 -1.12
C CYS A 36 -27.63 17.77 -2.28
N PRO A 37 -28.79 17.75 -2.96
CA PRO A 37 -29.12 16.73 -3.97
C PRO A 37 -28.20 16.75 -5.19
N ASN A 38 -27.59 17.90 -5.51
CA ASN A 38 -26.72 18.07 -6.69
C ASN A 38 -25.23 17.83 -6.41
N LEU A 39 -24.84 17.47 -5.18
CA LEU A 39 -23.43 17.35 -4.79
C LEU A 39 -22.65 16.41 -5.71
N LEU A 40 -23.17 15.20 -5.95
CA LEU A 40 -22.51 14.21 -6.78
C LEU A 40 -22.32 14.69 -8.24
N GLN A 41 -23.30 15.43 -8.77
CA GLN A 41 -23.23 15.96 -10.12
C GLN A 41 -22.18 17.07 -10.25
N ILE A 42 -22.07 17.94 -9.24
CA ILE A 42 -21.06 19.01 -9.19
C ILE A 42 -19.65 18.40 -9.13
N VAL A 43 -19.41 17.48 -8.20
CA VAL A 43 -18.10 16.82 -8.07
C VAL A 43 -17.72 16.10 -9.37
N ARG A 44 -18.65 15.35 -9.97
CA ARG A 44 -18.39 14.65 -11.24
C ARG A 44 -18.03 15.61 -12.36
N ARG A 45 -18.71 16.76 -12.45
CA ARG A 45 -18.44 17.78 -13.48
C ARG A 45 -17.04 18.35 -13.32
N GLU A 46 -16.65 18.74 -12.11
CA GLU A 46 -15.33 19.34 -11.87
C GLU A 46 -14.20 18.32 -12.07
N VAL A 47 -14.38 17.07 -11.61
CA VAL A 47 -13.41 15.99 -11.84
C VAL A 47 -13.26 15.70 -13.34
N GLN A 48 -14.37 15.62 -14.08
CA GLN A 48 -14.32 15.43 -15.54
C GLN A 48 -13.64 16.59 -16.26
N LYS A 49 -13.85 17.84 -15.81
CA LYS A 49 -13.19 19.03 -16.34
C LYS A 49 -11.68 18.96 -16.10
N ALA A 50 -11.26 18.57 -14.89
CA ALA A 50 -9.86 18.40 -14.54
C ALA A 50 -9.17 17.28 -15.33
N ILE A 51 -9.83 16.13 -15.53
CA ILE A 51 -9.29 15.01 -16.32
C ILE A 51 -9.15 15.38 -17.81
N LYS A 52 -10.08 16.18 -18.35
CA LYS A 52 -9.98 16.67 -19.73
C LYS A 52 -8.83 17.64 -19.93
N PHE A 53 -8.50 18.43 -18.90
CA PHE A 53 -7.33 19.32 -18.93
C PHE A 53 -6.03 18.51 -18.81
N GLU A 54 -5.97 17.59 -17.86
CA GLU A 54 -4.84 16.68 -17.65
C GLU A 54 -5.31 15.25 -17.32
N THR A 55 -5.03 14.31 -18.22
CA THR A 55 -5.42 12.90 -18.05
C THR A 55 -4.78 12.24 -16.82
N ARG A 56 -3.58 12.69 -16.43
CA ARG A 56 -2.85 12.24 -15.23
C ARG A 56 -3.58 12.57 -13.92
N MET A 57 -4.53 13.52 -13.94
CA MET A 57 -5.27 13.92 -12.75
C MET A 57 -6.14 12.77 -12.20
N ALA A 58 -6.68 11.91 -13.06
CA ALA A 58 -7.46 10.74 -12.63
C ALA A 58 -6.65 9.80 -11.72
N ALA A 59 -5.43 9.45 -12.15
CA ALA A 59 -4.54 8.60 -11.37
C ALA A 59 -4.10 9.25 -10.06
N SER A 60 -3.89 10.58 -10.08
CA SER A 60 -3.49 11.34 -8.90
C SER A 60 -4.59 11.39 -7.83
N LEU A 61 -5.85 11.61 -8.26
CA LEU A 61 -7.02 11.63 -7.36
C LEU A 61 -7.26 10.27 -6.70
N ILE A 62 -7.14 9.19 -7.48
CA ILE A 62 -7.27 7.81 -6.98
C ILE A 62 -6.15 7.50 -5.98
N ARG A 63 -4.90 7.88 -6.30
CA ARG A 63 -3.77 7.70 -5.39
C ARG A 63 -3.95 8.46 -4.07
N LEU A 64 -4.45 9.69 -4.13
CA LEU A 64 -4.71 10.49 -2.94
C LEU A 64 -5.80 9.85 -2.07
N HIS A 65 -6.89 9.37 -2.68
CA HIS A 65 -7.94 8.65 -1.96
C HIS A 65 -7.39 7.40 -1.25
N PHE A 66 -6.61 6.58 -1.95
CA PHE A 66 -5.97 5.42 -1.32
C PHE A 66 -4.99 5.80 -0.22
N HIS A 67 -4.22 6.87 -0.40
CA HIS A 67 -3.29 7.35 0.62
C HIS A 67 -4.02 7.75 1.91
N ASP A 68 -5.10 8.52 1.81
CA ASP A 68 -5.87 8.98 2.97
C ASP A 68 -6.59 7.81 3.64
N CYS A 69 -7.14 6.87 2.87
CA CYS A 69 -7.72 5.65 3.41
C CYS A 69 -6.69 4.73 4.09
N PHE A 70 -5.44 4.66 3.60
CA PHE A 70 -4.41 3.80 4.19
C PHE A 70 -3.86 4.35 5.51
N VAL A 71 -3.82 5.67 5.66
CA VAL A 71 -3.49 6.32 6.93
C VAL A 71 -4.54 5.95 7.98
N ASP A 72 -5.82 6.00 7.59
CA ASP A 72 -6.96 5.62 8.45
C ASP A 72 -7.09 4.10 8.66
N SER A 73 -6.53 3.29 7.77
CA SER A 73 -6.44 1.83 7.91
C SER A 73 -5.46 1.37 8.99
N GLY A 74 -4.90 2.30 9.78
CA GLY A 74 -4.02 1.99 10.88
C GLY A 74 -2.75 1.31 10.39
N GLY A 75 -2.09 1.91 9.38
CA GLY A 75 -0.76 1.48 8.96
C GLY A 75 0.10 1.24 10.21
N LYS A 76 0.78 0.08 10.26
CA LYS A 76 1.54 -0.31 11.45
C LYS A 76 2.55 0.79 11.75
N SER A 77 2.46 1.41 12.92
CA SER A 77 3.51 2.27 13.42
C SER A 77 4.51 1.42 14.20
N TRP A 78 5.80 1.61 13.93
CA TRP A 78 6.88 0.93 14.66
C TRP A 78 7.77 1.96 15.33
N ARG A 79 8.19 1.65 16.56
CA ARG A 79 9.12 2.49 17.31
C ARG A 79 10.51 2.34 16.68
N VAL A 80 11.07 3.44 16.20
CA VAL A 80 12.42 3.47 15.63
C VAL A 80 13.43 3.72 16.74
N LEU A 81 14.44 2.86 16.85
CA LEU A 81 15.57 3.10 17.74
C LEU A 81 16.41 4.25 17.16
N LEU A 82 16.61 5.30 17.95
CA LEU A 82 17.40 6.48 17.58
C LEU A 82 18.82 6.37 18.15
N GLY A 83 19.76 7.19 17.64
CA GLY A 83 21.15 7.24 18.13
C GLY A 83 22.22 6.88 17.09
N ARG A 84 21.84 6.65 15.82
CA ARG A 84 22.81 6.48 14.74
C ARG A 84 23.60 7.78 14.53
N ARG A 85 24.93 7.70 14.55
CA ARG A 85 25.84 8.80 14.18
C ARG A 85 26.24 8.70 12.70
N ASP A 86 26.54 9.83 12.09
CA ASP A 86 26.99 9.86 10.70
C ASP A 86 28.43 9.37 10.56
N GLY A 87 28.65 8.50 9.57
CA GLY A 87 29.98 8.01 9.23
C GLY A 87 30.78 9.09 8.52
N LEU A 88 32.05 9.25 8.88
CA LEU A 88 32.95 10.23 8.26
C LEU A 88 33.62 9.74 6.97
N VAL A 89 33.41 8.47 6.61
CA VAL A 89 34.05 7.81 5.46
C VAL A 89 33.02 7.02 4.67
N ALA A 90 32.97 7.25 3.35
CA ALA A 90 32.19 6.44 2.43
C ALA A 90 32.99 5.21 1.97
N ASN A 91 32.34 4.04 1.87
CA ASN A 91 32.97 2.81 1.42
C ASN A 91 32.25 2.25 0.18
N GLN A 92 32.77 2.61 -1.00
CA GLN A 92 32.20 2.19 -2.28
C GLN A 92 32.38 0.69 -2.56
N THR A 93 33.55 0.13 -2.23
CA THR A 93 33.82 -1.31 -2.46
C THR A 93 32.92 -2.18 -1.59
N GLY A 94 32.70 -1.78 -0.35
CA GLY A 94 31.74 -2.40 0.56
C GLY A 94 30.31 -2.33 0.05
N ALA A 95 29.89 -1.20 -0.54
CA ALA A 95 28.56 -1.07 -1.12
C ALA A 95 28.35 -2.03 -2.31
N ASN A 96 29.32 -2.09 -3.22
CA ASN A 96 29.25 -2.96 -4.40
C ASN A 96 29.23 -4.45 -4.04
N ALA A 97 29.87 -4.86 -2.94
CA ALA A 97 29.93 -6.26 -2.51
C ALA A 97 28.73 -6.67 -1.62
N LYS A 98 28.27 -5.78 -0.73
CA LYS A 98 27.30 -6.12 0.32
C LYS A 98 25.85 -5.86 -0.06
N LEU A 99 25.58 -4.99 -1.03
CA LEU A 99 24.22 -4.77 -1.52
C LEU A 99 23.79 -5.92 -2.42
N PRO A 100 22.56 -6.45 -2.26
CA PRO A 100 22.01 -7.45 -3.16
C PRO A 100 21.69 -6.83 -4.51
N SER A 101 22.07 -7.50 -5.59
CA SER A 101 21.71 -7.10 -6.95
C SER A 101 20.37 -7.73 -7.34
N PRO A 102 19.53 -7.05 -8.13
CA PRO A 102 18.24 -7.61 -8.58
C PRO A 102 18.39 -8.81 -9.54
N PHE A 103 19.60 -9.12 -10.00
CA PHE A 103 19.93 -10.25 -10.87
C PHE A 103 20.60 -11.41 -10.13
N GLU A 104 20.85 -11.27 -8.84
CA GLU A 104 21.46 -12.34 -8.03
C GLU A 104 20.43 -13.42 -7.69
N ASP A 105 20.93 -14.64 -7.53
CA ASP A 105 20.11 -15.76 -7.10
C ASP A 105 19.62 -15.59 -5.65
N VAL A 106 18.46 -16.18 -5.35
CA VAL A 106 17.81 -16.06 -4.04
C VAL A 106 18.70 -16.58 -2.92
N ASP A 107 19.49 -17.64 -3.15
CA ASP A 107 20.39 -18.19 -2.14
C ASP A 107 21.52 -17.22 -1.80
N THR A 108 22.02 -16.49 -2.81
CA THR A 108 23.05 -15.45 -2.62
C THR A 108 22.49 -14.28 -1.82
N ILE A 109 21.23 -13.90 -2.08
CA ILE A 109 20.53 -12.85 -1.34
C ILE A 109 20.35 -13.27 0.12
N ILE A 110 19.89 -14.50 0.37
CA ILE A 110 19.72 -15.03 1.74
C ILE A 110 21.05 -14.97 2.51
N ASN A 111 22.17 -15.37 1.88
CA ASN A 111 23.48 -15.33 2.51
C ASN A 111 23.95 -13.91 2.86
N LYS A 112 23.67 -12.93 1.98
CA LYS A 112 23.97 -11.51 2.27
C LYS A 112 23.16 -10.96 3.43
N PHE A 113 21.88 -11.35 3.56
CA PHE A 113 21.03 -10.97 4.68
C PHE A 113 21.45 -11.66 5.98
N ALA A 114 21.85 -12.94 5.92
CA ALA A 114 22.40 -13.66 7.06
C ALA A 114 23.69 -13.00 7.59
N ALA A 115 24.54 -12.45 6.72
CA ALA A 115 25.76 -11.75 7.11
C ALA A 115 25.52 -10.45 7.90
N VAL A 116 24.30 -9.89 7.84
CA VAL A 116 23.88 -8.72 8.65
C VAL A 116 22.95 -9.12 9.80
N GLY A 117 22.80 -10.42 10.07
CA GLY A 117 22.00 -10.95 11.17
C GLY A 117 20.48 -11.00 10.90
N LEU A 118 20.07 -10.98 9.63
CA LEU A 118 18.67 -11.09 9.22
C LEU A 118 18.34 -12.51 8.77
N ASN A 119 17.14 -12.98 9.10
CA ASN A 119 16.67 -14.32 8.77
C ASN A 119 15.88 -14.35 7.45
N ILE A 120 15.58 -15.55 6.95
CA ILE A 120 14.76 -15.72 5.73
C ILE A 120 13.37 -15.08 5.83
N ILE A 121 12.78 -15.04 7.04
CA ILE A 121 11.50 -14.36 7.29
C ILE A 121 11.64 -12.86 7.03
N ASP A 122 12.77 -12.26 7.41
CA ASP A 122 13.04 -10.85 7.18
C ASP A 122 13.24 -10.58 5.68
N VAL A 123 13.91 -11.48 4.95
CA VAL A 123 14.05 -11.35 3.49
C VAL A 123 12.69 -11.27 2.80
N VAL A 124 11.75 -12.15 3.15
CA VAL A 124 10.38 -12.17 2.59
C VAL A 124 9.59 -10.94 3.05
N ALA A 125 9.67 -10.56 4.33
CA ALA A 125 8.96 -9.40 4.86
C ALA A 125 9.46 -8.07 4.27
N LEU A 126 10.78 -7.91 4.08
CA LEU A 126 11.40 -6.72 3.49
C LEU A 126 11.21 -6.67 1.97
N SER A 127 11.18 -7.81 1.26
CA SER A 127 10.90 -7.84 -0.18
C SER A 127 9.43 -7.61 -0.52
N GLY A 128 8.51 -8.03 0.36
CA GLY A 128 7.07 -7.79 0.27
C GLY A 128 6.61 -6.42 0.75
N ASN A 129 7.53 -5.56 1.19
CA ASN A 129 7.17 -4.22 1.65
C ASN A 129 6.60 -3.37 0.50
N THR A 130 5.81 -2.36 0.85
CA THR A 130 5.10 -1.51 -0.10
C THR A 130 6.03 -0.71 -1.03
N SER A 131 7.34 -0.62 -0.75
CA SER A 131 8.30 0.08 -1.60
C SER A 131 8.62 -0.68 -2.90
N HIS A 132 8.50 -2.01 -2.92
CA HIS A 132 8.60 -2.79 -4.16
C HIS A 132 7.31 -2.78 -4.98
N ILE A 133 6.17 -2.50 -4.33
CA ILE A 133 4.83 -2.40 -4.95
C ILE A 133 4.56 -0.99 -5.49
N HIS A 134 5.09 0.05 -4.82
CA HIS A 134 4.88 1.47 -5.17
C HIS A 134 6.14 2.21 -5.63
N GLY A 135 7.29 1.52 -5.68
CA GLY A 135 8.57 2.11 -6.07
C GLY A 135 8.73 2.23 -7.58
N ARG A 136 9.31 3.35 -8.03
CA ARG A 136 9.79 3.50 -9.41
C ARG A 136 11.19 2.91 -9.53
N ARG A 137 11.43 2.03 -10.50
CA ARG A 137 12.76 1.51 -10.84
C ARG A 137 13.32 2.27 -12.04
N HIS A 138 14.65 2.43 -12.10
CA HIS A 138 15.31 3.11 -13.21
C HIS A 138 15.29 2.21 -14.46
N ASP A 139 14.91 2.79 -15.62
CA ASP A 139 14.63 2.06 -16.87
C ASP A 139 15.78 1.16 -17.34
N ALA A 140 17.02 1.58 -17.07
CA ALA A 140 18.23 0.84 -17.47
C ALA A 140 18.26 -0.59 -16.91
N LEU A 141 17.94 -0.78 -15.62
CA LEU A 141 17.98 -2.08 -14.94
C LEU A 141 16.81 -2.98 -15.38
N TRP A 142 15.64 -2.39 -15.63
CA TRP A 142 14.45 -3.13 -16.06
C TRP A 142 14.57 -3.57 -17.53
N SER A 143 15.13 -2.72 -18.38
CA SER A 143 15.31 -3.02 -19.80
C SER A 143 16.21 -4.24 -20.03
N THR A 144 17.25 -4.42 -19.22
CA THR A 144 18.13 -5.61 -19.26
C THR A 144 17.44 -6.87 -18.74
N LEU A 145 16.57 -6.75 -17.73
CA LEU A 145 15.79 -7.88 -17.21
C LEU A 145 14.80 -8.39 -18.26
N ILE A 146 14.07 -7.50 -18.94
CA ILE A 146 13.09 -7.90 -19.97
C ILE A 146 13.79 -8.52 -21.19
N ARG A 147 14.92 -7.96 -21.62
CA ARG A 147 15.67 -8.48 -22.78
C ARG A 147 16.23 -9.89 -22.54
N ASN A 148 16.56 -10.23 -21.29
CA ASN A 148 17.21 -11.49 -20.94
C ASN A 148 16.28 -12.49 -20.22
N ALA A 149 15.01 -12.12 -19.95
CA ALA A 149 14.07 -12.99 -19.25
C ALA A 149 13.46 -14.05 -20.19
N PRO A 150 13.34 -15.31 -19.75
CA PRO A 150 12.56 -16.31 -20.47
C PRO A 150 11.08 -15.91 -20.49
N ALA A 151 10.38 -16.15 -21.62
CA ALA A 151 8.99 -15.74 -21.87
C ALA A 151 7.95 -16.21 -20.82
N ILE A 152 8.34 -17.10 -19.93
CA ILE A 152 7.51 -17.72 -18.87
C ILE A 152 7.49 -16.85 -17.60
N ALA A 153 8.45 -15.92 -17.44
CA ALA A 153 8.59 -15.08 -16.25
C ALA A 153 7.70 -13.81 -16.24
N CYS A 154 7.02 -13.51 -17.35
CA CYS A 154 6.08 -12.39 -17.44
C CYS A 154 4.71 -12.90 -17.88
N HIS A 155 3.66 -12.44 -17.18
CA HIS A 155 2.29 -12.65 -17.64
C HIS A 155 2.11 -12.05 -19.05
N PRO A 156 1.44 -12.72 -20.00
CA PRO A 156 1.34 -12.27 -21.39
C PRO A 156 0.85 -10.82 -21.56
N CYS A 157 -0.08 -10.36 -20.71
CA CYS A 157 -0.54 -8.97 -20.70
C CYS A 157 0.51 -7.95 -20.24
N LEU A 158 1.44 -8.33 -19.36
CA LEU A 158 2.49 -7.44 -18.85
C LEU A 158 3.54 -7.17 -19.94
N CYS A 159 3.90 -8.18 -20.74
CA CYS A 159 4.77 -8.02 -21.91
C CYS A 159 4.17 -7.10 -22.98
N ILE A 160 2.85 -7.11 -23.17
CA ILE A 160 2.14 -6.23 -24.13
C ILE A 160 2.16 -4.77 -23.66
N LEU A 161 1.91 -4.52 -22.37
CA LEU A 161 1.97 -3.16 -21.79
C LEU A 161 3.38 -2.56 -21.83
N ILE A 162 4.43 -3.37 -21.70
CA ILE A 162 5.83 -2.90 -21.73
C ILE A 162 6.25 -2.46 -23.14
N ARG A 163 5.76 -3.10 -24.21
CA ARG A 163 6.03 -2.65 -25.59
C ARG A 163 5.41 -1.28 -25.92
N ASN A 164 4.41 -0.83 -25.18
CA ASN A 164 3.87 0.54 -25.30
C ASN A 164 4.75 1.60 -24.63
N CYS A 165 5.62 1.23 -23.67
CA CYS A 165 6.56 2.18 -23.07
C CYS A 165 7.73 2.53 -24.00
N GLU A 166 8.08 1.67 -24.96
CA GLU A 166 9.13 1.93 -25.93
C GLU A 166 8.66 2.91 -27.03
N PHE A 167 7.35 3.13 -27.16
CA PHE A 167 6.75 4.03 -28.17
C PHE A 167 6.54 5.47 -27.70
N HIS A 168 6.88 5.79 -26.44
CA HIS A 168 6.71 7.12 -25.83
C HIS A 168 8.04 7.73 -25.36
N LYS A 169 9.13 7.48 -26.11
CA LYS A 169 10.31 8.35 -26.11
C LYS A 169 10.35 9.17 -27.40
#